data_AF-A0A552V0M8-F1
#
_entry.id   AF-A0A552V0M8-F1
#
_cell.length_a   1.000
_cell.length_b   1.000
_cell.length_c   1.000
_cell.angle_alpha   90.00
_cell.angle_beta   90.00
_cell.angle_gamma   90.00
#
_symmetry.space_group_name_H-M   'P 1'
#
loop_
_entity.id
_entity.type
_entity.pdbx_description
1 polymer ?
#
loop_
_entity_poly.entity_id
_entity_poly.type
_entity_poly.pdbx_seq_one_letter_code
_entity_poly.pdbx_strand_id
1 'polypeptide(L)'
;MRTAYSFLILFALFSTALKAQKSRSEVQVAFLADVHLQDLYGTPEDNDYKGVLNPKNNKPTLLRTMDAQLHSTRIFNENYFAFLAALDDIAKRGVRYVALPGDYTDDGQPLHLKGLARILKEYSTKYSIEFFITTGNHDPVGPFAQDAGKDDFLGTGGKRQPIFSKEGLHKQDPATELPTIITKDIAKMGYLGVTDYLGEFGFLPKQVYKFWGTPFSTYTSDDYSLDKAKEAAKLSNRMYDVAPGFTVPDVSYVVEPVEGLWLLAIDGNVYIPKNANGDASDPKNYKGADLGYNNVLTNKKHIIEWVTKIAAEAKQKRKTLIAFSHYPIVEFNDDASPEIEALMGKGKWQLDRVPQEEVAQAFADAGIKLHFGGHMHINDTGIRTSQKGNTLINVQTPSLAAYIPAYKLLTLKSNNIAEVETIAIDNVPRFDELFELYKMEHQFLKSQNAKDIWDNAILKTKSYHEFTDYHLKELVRLRFIPDDWPTGFKEFLTRVSGYDLILIANSEGIALENFMNHKNDNVLWKNAEAKAKSFTKYNKITLNDYKKWTGLDLITDFYRIRSADQLVVADVGSERIKQYQALIVAFEQRKPNPDDTLQNNLGLFLTILDKFLNGAPADHFTIDLQSGKVIDLRK
;
A
#
# COMPACT_ATOMS: atom_id res chain seq x y z
N MET A 1 47.41 -46.83 40.33
CA MET A 1 47.48 -45.47 39.73
C MET A 1 47.80 -45.57 38.25
N ARG A 2 46.81 -45.74 37.36
CA ARG A 2 46.94 -45.47 35.90
C ARG A 2 45.63 -45.58 35.10
N THR A 3 44.47 -45.65 35.75
CA THR A 3 43.16 -45.79 35.09
C THR A 3 42.14 -44.70 35.43
N ALA A 4 42.54 -43.67 36.18
CA ALA A 4 41.64 -42.58 36.61
C ALA A 4 41.80 -41.27 35.79
N TYR A 5 42.84 -41.15 34.95
CA TYR A 5 43.14 -39.91 34.23
C TYR A 5 42.54 -39.82 32.81
N SER A 6 42.02 -40.92 32.26
CA SER A 6 41.45 -40.92 30.90
C SER A 6 39.97 -40.53 30.85
N PHE A 7 39.26 -40.52 31.98
CA PHE A 7 37.84 -40.13 32.03
C PHE A 7 37.59 -38.62 32.21
N LEU A 8 38.58 -37.88 32.72
CA LEU A 8 38.45 -36.42 32.91
C LEU A 8 38.71 -35.61 31.63
N ILE A 9 39.43 -36.16 30.66
CA ILE A 9 39.69 -35.49 29.37
C ILE A 9 38.52 -35.68 28.39
N LEU A 10 37.77 -36.78 28.49
CA LEU A 10 36.58 -37.00 27.66
C LEU A 10 35.39 -36.12 28.08
N PHE A 11 35.27 -35.78 29.37
CA PHE A 11 34.20 -34.90 29.86
C PHE A 11 34.45 -33.41 29.58
N ALA A 12 35.73 -33.00 29.45
CA ALA A 12 36.12 -31.64 29.04
C ALA A 12 35.91 -31.38 27.53
N LEU A 13 35.93 -32.45 26.70
CA LEU A 13 35.64 -32.36 25.26
C LEU A 13 34.14 -32.41 24.94
N PHE A 14 33.30 -32.97 25.83
CA PHE A 14 31.84 -32.92 25.68
C PHE A 14 31.22 -31.64 26.27
N SER A 15 31.84 -31.02 27.27
CA SER A 15 31.36 -29.75 27.84
C SER A 15 31.76 -28.52 27.00
N THR A 16 32.65 -28.67 26.02
CA THR A 16 32.99 -27.62 25.03
C THR A 16 32.20 -27.72 23.72
N ALA A 17 31.42 -28.80 23.52
CA ALA A 17 30.42 -28.92 22.45
C ALA A 17 29.06 -28.27 22.83
N LEU A 18 28.86 -27.94 24.11
CA LEU A 18 27.85 -27.00 24.59
C LEU A 18 28.39 -25.56 24.58
N LYS A 19 29.19 -25.21 23.57
CA LYS A 19 29.39 -23.79 23.23
C LYS A 19 28.06 -23.29 22.71
N ALA A 20 27.32 -22.64 23.59
CA ALA A 20 26.37 -21.58 23.31
C ALA A 20 25.74 -21.70 21.91
N GLN A 21 24.65 -22.44 21.80
CA GLN A 21 23.58 -22.03 20.91
C GLN A 21 23.07 -20.71 21.49
N LYS A 22 23.86 -19.64 21.30
CA LYS A 22 23.44 -18.27 21.52
C LYS A 22 22.19 -18.20 20.65
N SER A 23 21.01 -18.14 21.27
CA SER A 23 19.79 -17.95 20.49
C SER A 23 20.11 -16.75 19.61
N ARG A 24 20.10 -16.98 18.29
CA ARG A 24 20.31 -15.88 17.36
C ARG A 24 19.21 -14.89 17.73
N SER A 25 19.58 -13.71 18.19
CA SER A 25 18.61 -12.69 18.56
C SER A 25 17.67 -12.53 17.37
N GLU A 26 16.36 -12.65 17.61
CA GLU A 26 15.37 -12.48 16.56
C GLU A 26 15.64 -11.16 15.83
N VAL A 27 15.67 -11.21 14.51
CA VAL A 27 15.89 -10.01 13.70
C VAL A 27 14.54 -9.51 13.25
N GLN A 28 14.25 -8.24 13.55
CA GLN A 28 13.01 -7.60 13.18
C GLN A 28 13.23 -6.55 12.09
N VAL A 29 12.31 -6.48 11.14
CA VAL A 29 12.26 -5.48 10.08
C VAL A 29 10.85 -4.91 10.01
N ALA A 30 10.70 -3.59 10.13
CA ALA A 30 9.42 -2.93 9.89
C ALA A 30 9.34 -2.48 8.42
N PHE A 31 8.18 -2.64 7.79
CA PHE A 31 7.90 -2.20 6.43
C PHE A 31 6.83 -1.10 6.46
N LEU A 32 7.19 0.07 5.94
CA LEU A 32 6.34 1.27 5.85
C LEU A 32 6.22 1.65 4.37
N ALA A 33 5.17 1.18 3.69
CA ALA A 33 4.93 1.50 2.30
C ALA A 33 4.05 2.75 2.16
N ASP A 34 4.19 3.46 1.04
CA ASP A 34 3.25 4.52 0.64
C ASP A 34 3.07 5.58 1.73
N VAL A 35 4.18 6.03 2.32
CA VAL A 35 4.14 7.07 3.36
C VAL A 35 3.57 8.37 2.80
N HIS A 36 3.85 8.67 1.52
CA HIS A 36 3.37 9.85 0.80
C HIS A 36 3.66 11.16 1.52
N LEU A 37 4.84 11.27 2.15
CA LEU A 37 5.15 12.40 3.00
C LEU A 37 5.02 13.73 2.24
N GLN A 38 4.15 14.58 2.73
CA GLN A 38 4.13 16.01 2.46
C GLN A 38 4.72 16.73 3.68
N ASP A 39 5.89 17.36 3.53
CA ASP A 39 6.49 18.14 4.62
C ASP A 39 5.67 19.41 4.89
N LEU A 40 4.72 19.30 5.83
CA LEU A 40 3.82 20.35 6.28
C LEU A 40 4.54 21.60 6.78
N TYR A 41 5.79 21.46 7.25
CA TYR A 41 6.57 22.56 7.83
C TYR A 41 7.89 22.78 7.08
N GLY A 42 7.99 22.28 5.85
CA GLY A 42 9.08 22.61 4.94
C GLY A 42 9.02 24.09 4.56
N THR A 43 10.14 24.63 4.08
CA THR A 43 10.19 25.99 3.52
C THR A 43 10.91 25.91 2.17
N PRO A 44 10.34 26.49 1.10
CA PRO A 44 11.03 26.62 -0.17
C PRO A 44 12.36 27.37 0.00
N GLU A 45 13.42 26.90 -0.67
CA GLU A 45 14.73 27.56 -0.59
C GLU A 45 14.85 28.81 -1.46
N ASP A 46 14.07 28.89 -2.54
CA ASP A 46 14.13 29.96 -3.54
C ASP A 46 12.90 30.91 -3.49
N ASN A 47 12.08 30.82 -2.44
CA ASN A 47 10.90 31.65 -2.25
C ASN A 47 10.59 31.88 -0.75
N ASP A 48 10.15 33.08 -0.38
CA ASP A 48 9.82 33.43 1.01
C ASP A 48 8.46 32.90 1.52
N TYR A 49 7.66 32.26 0.65
CA TYR A 49 6.36 31.71 1.03
C TYR A 49 6.49 30.53 2.00
N LYS A 50 5.84 30.63 3.16
CA LYS A 50 5.94 29.63 4.25
C LYS A 50 4.68 28.78 4.46
N GLY A 51 3.64 29.00 3.67
CA GLY A 51 2.32 28.39 3.89
C GLY A 51 1.35 29.27 4.68
N VAL A 52 0.16 28.74 4.91
CA VAL A 52 -0.90 29.41 5.68
C VAL A 52 -0.67 29.26 7.18
N LEU A 53 -0.98 30.30 7.96
CA LEU A 53 -0.79 30.26 9.41
C LEU A 53 -1.82 29.36 10.08
N ASN A 54 -1.37 28.31 10.77
CA ASN A 54 -2.24 27.46 11.56
C ASN A 54 -2.69 28.17 12.85
N PRO A 55 -3.99 28.45 13.05
CA PRO A 55 -4.47 29.18 14.22
C PRO A 55 -4.31 28.42 15.55
N LYS A 56 -4.14 27.09 15.51
CA LYS A 56 -3.98 26.25 16.71
C LYS A 56 -2.61 26.44 17.37
N ASN A 57 -1.56 26.75 16.60
CA ASN A 57 -0.19 26.82 17.11
C ASN A 57 0.68 27.93 16.51
N ASN A 58 0.12 28.79 15.65
CA ASN A 58 0.80 29.89 14.96
C ASN A 58 2.01 29.46 14.11
N LYS A 59 2.04 28.22 13.62
CA LYS A 59 3.05 27.76 12.65
C LYS A 59 2.55 27.94 11.23
N PRO A 60 3.37 28.48 10.31
CA PRO A 60 3.10 28.37 8.88
C PRO A 60 3.05 26.90 8.46
N THR A 61 2.07 26.54 7.64
CA THR A 61 1.83 25.16 7.22
C THR A 61 1.55 25.07 5.72
N LEU A 62 2.26 24.16 5.05
CA LEU A 62 2.08 23.80 3.65
C LEU A 62 1.20 22.55 3.53
N LEU A 63 -0.11 22.72 3.65
CA LEU A 63 -1.10 21.64 3.53
C LEU A 63 -1.88 21.71 2.21
N ARG A 64 -2.39 20.58 1.74
CA ARG A 64 -3.41 20.49 0.69
C ARG A 64 -4.80 20.79 1.25
N THR A 65 -5.70 21.20 0.37
CA THR A 65 -7.13 21.33 0.71
C THR A 65 -7.73 19.97 1.13
N MET A 66 -8.71 20.00 2.04
CA MET A 66 -9.50 18.82 2.40
C MET A 66 -10.26 18.28 1.19
N ASP A 67 -10.75 19.16 0.31
CA ASP A 67 -11.37 18.75 -0.95
C ASP A 67 -10.44 17.86 -1.79
N ALA A 68 -9.17 18.25 -1.95
CA ALA A 68 -8.18 17.41 -2.63
C ALA A 68 -7.95 16.07 -1.91
N GLN A 69 -7.88 16.06 -0.57
CA GLN A 69 -7.70 14.83 0.20
C GLN A 69 -8.85 13.84 -0.02
N LEU A 70 -10.10 14.31 0.00
CA LEU A 70 -11.29 13.44 -0.09
C LEU A 70 -11.62 12.95 -1.50
N HIS A 71 -10.96 13.49 -2.53
CA HIS A 71 -10.99 12.96 -3.89
C HIS A 71 -9.77 12.08 -4.24
N SER A 72 -8.83 11.92 -3.30
CA SER A 72 -7.60 11.16 -3.48
C SER A 72 -7.62 9.85 -2.69
N THR A 73 -7.11 8.76 -3.28
CA THR A 73 -6.91 7.46 -2.57
C THR A 73 -5.83 7.51 -1.47
N ARG A 74 -5.21 8.67 -1.27
CA ARG A 74 -4.28 8.96 -0.18
C ARG A 74 -4.64 10.28 0.49
N ILE A 75 -4.53 10.30 1.81
CA ILE A 75 -4.49 11.50 2.64
C ILE A 75 -3.14 12.19 2.40
N PHE A 76 -3.15 13.51 2.19
CA PHE A 76 -1.96 14.28 1.84
C PHE A 76 -1.28 14.91 3.06
N ASN A 77 -2.02 15.19 4.13
CA ASN A 77 -1.57 16.03 5.21
C ASN A 77 -1.34 15.26 6.52
N GLU A 78 -2.37 14.56 7.02
CA GLU A 78 -2.31 13.92 8.35
C GLU A 78 -1.32 12.74 8.40
N ASN A 79 -1.00 12.15 7.26
CA ASN A 79 0.03 11.12 7.11
C ASN A 79 1.43 11.61 7.55
N TYR A 80 1.69 12.94 7.56
CA TYR A 80 2.88 13.50 8.20
C TYR A 80 2.97 13.11 9.68
N PHE A 81 1.87 13.27 10.43
CA PHE A 81 1.82 12.92 11.85
C PHE A 81 1.81 11.40 12.04
N ALA A 82 1.10 10.68 11.17
CA ALA A 82 1.03 9.22 11.23
C ALA A 82 2.41 8.58 11.01
N PHE A 83 3.22 9.14 10.11
CA PHE A 83 4.59 8.67 9.88
C PHE A 83 5.47 8.83 11.11
N LEU A 84 5.43 9.99 11.77
CA LEU A 84 6.16 10.22 13.02
C LEU A 84 5.68 9.26 14.13
N ALA A 85 4.36 9.06 14.26
CA ALA A 85 3.79 8.14 15.25
C ALA A 85 4.22 6.68 15.00
N ALA A 86 4.26 6.24 13.74
CA ALA A 86 4.73 4.91 13.37
C ALA A 86 6.23 4.74 13.67
N LEU A 87 7.06 5.73 13.34
CA LEU A 87 8.49 5.70 13.68
C LEU A 87 8.75 5.72 15.19
N ASP A 88 7.94 6.45 15.96
CA ASP A 88 7.99 6.44 17.43
C ASP A 88 7.61 5.06 18.01
N ASP A 89 6.58 4.40 17.46
CA ASP A 89 6.20 3.05 17.87
C ASP A 89 7.29 2.02 17.53
N ILE A 90 7.85 2.09 16.32
CA ILE A 90 8.99 1.25 15.88
C ILE A 90 10.19 1.44 16.81
N ALA A 91 10.55 2.68 17.13
CA ALA A 91 11.64 3.00 18.04
C ALA A 91 11.37 2.46 19.46
N LYS A 92 10.14 2.62 19.96
CA LYS A 92 9.72 2.10 21.27
C LYS A 92 9.78 0.58 21.35
N ARG A 93 9.53 -0.12 20.23
CA ARG A 93 9.69 -1.59 20.11
C ARG A 93 11.15 -2.03 20.01
N GLY A 94 12.09 -1.09 19.82
CA GLY A 94 13.51 -1.41 19.64
C GLY A 94 13.83 -2.01 18.26
N VAL A 95 12.94 -1.84 17.28
CA VAL A 95 13.17 -2.31 15.91
C VAL A 95 14.21 -1.42 15.25
N ARG A 96 15.28 -2.03 14.74
CA ARG A 96 16.45 -1.31 14.19
C ARG A 96 16.48 -1.22 12.68
N TYR A 97 15.78 -2.09 11.96
CA TYR A 97 15.77 -2.11 10.50
C TYR A 97 14.39 -1.74 10.00
N VAL A 98 14.31 -0.73 9.14
CA VAL A 98 13.06 -0.24 8.58
C VAL A 98 13.20 -0.15 7.07
N ALA A 99 12.31 -0.79 6.34
CA ALA A 99 12.25 -0.74 4.89
C ALA A 99 11.07 0.13 4.44
N LEU A 100 11.27 0.94 3.40
CA LEU A 100 10.23 1.76 2.78
C LEU A 100 10.03 1.30 1.33
N PRO A 101 9.02 0.45 1.05
CA PRO A 101 8.67 -0.02 -0.29
C PRO A 101 8.05 1.07 -1.19
N GLY A 102 8.83 2.11 -1.52
CA GLY A 102 8.44 3.19 -2.42
C GLY A 102 7.33 4.11 -1.90
N ASP A 103 7.08 5.14 -2.69
CA ASP A 103 6.09 6.20 -2.48
C ASP A 103 6.20 6.83 -1.10
N TYR A 104 7.43 7.17 -0.72
CA TYR A 104 7.71 7.80 0.57
C TYR A 104 7.51 9.32 0.55
N THR A 105 7.38 9.94 -0.63
CA THR A 105 6.99 11.35 -0.82
C THR A 105 5.78 11.50 -1.75
N ASP A 106 5.12 12.66 -1.75
CA ASP A 106 3.94 12.92 -2.62
C ASP A 106 4.25 12.80 -4.12
N ASP A 107 5.37 13.34 -4.58
CA ASP A 107 5.74 13.45 -6.01
C ASP A 107 7.26 13.69 -6.23
N GLY A 108 8.12 13.30 -5.29
CA GLY A 108 9.57 13.45 -5.44
C GLY A 108 10.03 14.91 -5.42
N GLN A 109 9.25 15.79 -4.80
CA GLN A 109 9.58 17.22 -4.75
C GLN A 109 10.74 17.47 -3.78
N PRO A 110 11.72 18.32 -4.14
CA PRO A 110 12.84 18.66 -3.25
C PRO A 110 12.39 19.08 -1.85
N LEU A 111 11.30 19.83 -1.73
CA LEU A 111 10.70 20.22 -0.45
C LEU A 111 10.46 19.00 0.47
N HIS A 112 9.85 17.95 -0.07
CA HIS A 112 9.46 16.76 0.69
C HIS A 112 10.61 15.76 0.83
N LEU A 113 11.50 15.66 -0.17
CA LEU A 113 12.71 14.85 -0.07
C LEU A 113 13.63 15.33 1.05
N LYS A 114 13.83 16.65 1.18
CA LYS A 114 14.58 17.25 2.29
C LYS A 114 13.92 16.99 3.64
N GLY A 115 12.59 17.14 3.70
CA GLY A 115 11.79 16.84 4.87
C GLY A 115 11.93 15.39 5.35
N LEU A 116 11.80 14.45 4.41
CA LEU A 116 11.98 13.02 4.67
C LEU A 116 13.41 12.72 5.13
N ALA A 117 14.43 13.20 4.42
CA ALA A 117 15.84 12.99 4.78
C ALA A 117 16.13 13.46 6.22
N ARG A 118 15.60 14.64 6.60
CA ARG A 118 15.70 15.18 7.95
C ARG A 118 15.06 14.26 8.99
N ILE A 119 13.83 13.80 8.76
CA ILE A 119 13.12 12.88 9.67
C ILE A 119 13.89 11.57 9.81
N LEU A 120 14.23 10.92 8.68
CA LEU A 120 14.96 9.65 8.71
C LEU A 120 16.30 9.77 9.45
N LYS A 121 17.06 10.84 9.18
CA LYS A 121 18.33 11.10 9.86
C LYS A 121 18.17 11.33 11.37
N GLU A 122 17.11 12.02 11.79
CA GLU A 122 16.80 12.22 13.20
C GLU A 122 16.56 10.87 13.89
N TYR A 123 15.70 10.01 13.32
CA TYR A 123 15.41 8.69 13.89
C TYR A 123 16.62 7.75 13.85
N SER A 124 17.43 7.79 12.78
CA SER A 124 18.69 7.06 12.71
C SER A 124 19.65 7.49 13.82
N THR A 125 19.78 8.79 14.07
CA THR A 125 20.71 9.32 15.08
C THR A 125 20.23 9.03 16.51
N LYS A 126 18.93 9.22 16.77
CA LYS A 126 18.35 9.13 18.11
C LYS A 126 18.12 7.69 18.56
N TYR A 127 17.73 6.81 17.64
CA TYR A 127 17.27 5.45 17.96
C TYR A 127 18.08 4.35 17.27
N SER A 128 19.14 4.70 16.52
CA SER A 128 19.98 3.73 15.78
C SER A 128 19.18 2.88 14.77
N ILE A 129 18.15 3.48 14.17
CA ILE A 129 17.36 2.89 13.09
C ILE A 129 18.13 3.03 11.77
N GLU A 130 18.25 1.93 11.04
CA GLU A 130 18.75 1.90 9.67
C GLU A 130 17.57 1.77 8.70
N PHE A 131 17.50 2.71 7.75
CA PHE A 131 16.47 2.74 6.73
C PHE A 131 16.99 2.15 5.40
N PHE A 132 16.11 1.41 4.72
CA PHE A 132 16.32 0.82 3.40
C PHE A 132 15.15 1.17 2.50
N ILE A 133 15.37 2.05 1.54
CA ILE A 133 14.30 2.53 0.65
C ILE A 133 14.48 1.94 -0.76
N THR A 134 13.38 1.84 -1.49
CA THR A 134 13.35 1.63 -2.95
C THR A 134 12.38 2.65 -3.55
N THR A 135 12.34 2.80 -4.87
CA THR A 135 11.50 3.79 -5.54
C THR A 135 10.09 3.28 -5.82
N GLY A 136 9.09 4.15 -5.63
CA GLY A 136 7.73 4.01 -6.17
C GLY A 136 7.44 5.00 -7.31
N ASN A 137 6.23 4.95 -7.88
CA ASN A 137 5.89 5.81 -9.03
C ASN A 137 5.73 7.30 -8.69
N HIS A 138 5.73 7.66 -7.41
CA HIS A 138 5.73 9.05 -6.94
C HIS A 138 7.11 9.55 -6.53
N ASP A 139 8.13 8.70 -6.38
CA ASP A 139 9.43 9.16 -5.86
C ASP A 139 10.32 9.71 -6.96
N PRO A 140 10.52 8.98 -8.07
CA PRO A 140 10.54 9.62 -9.36
C PRO A 140 9.19 9.43 -10.03
N VAL A 141 8.53 10.53 -10.39
CA VAL A 141 7.37 10.48 -11.29
C VAL A 141 7.80 10.23 -12.75
N GLY A 142 9.07 10.49 -13.04
CA GLY A 142 9.73 10.24 -14.33
C GLY A 142 11.22 9.99 -14.11
N PRO A 143 11.97 9.52 -15.13
CA PRO A 143 13.38 9.16 -14.94
C PRO A 143 14.26 10.40 -14.71
N PHE A 144 13.83 11.58 -15.17
CA PHE A 144 14.55 12.84 -15.09
C PHE A 144 13.70 13.94 -14.44
N ALA A 145 14.37 14.98 -13.93
CA ALA A 145 13.70 16.11 -13.30
C ALA A 145 12.79 16.85 -14.30
N GLN A 146 11.63 17.29 -13.82
CA GLN A 146 10.63 17.98 -14.66
C GLN A 146 9.96 19.13 -13.91
N ASP A 147 9.73 20.22 -14.64
CA ASP A 147 8.90 21.32 -14.16
C ASP A 147 7.46 20.79 -13.90
N ALA A 148 6.94 21.05 -12.71
CA ALA A 148 5.63 20.64 -12.23
C ALA A 148 5.03 21.63 -11.21
N GLY A 149 3.87 21.30 -10.65
CA GLY A 149 3.24 22.02 -9.55
C GLY A 149 1.90 21.42 -9.15
N LYS A 150 1.24 22.04 -8.18
CA LYS A 150 -0.10 21.69 -7.70
C LYS A 150 -0.90 22.98 -7.47
N ASP A 151 -2.18 22.96 -7.78
CA ASP A 151 -3.08 24.12 -7.69
C ASP A 151 -3.94 24.13 -6.41
N ASP A 152 -3.78 23.13 -5.55
CA ASP A 152 -4.72 22.76 -4.48
C ASP A 152 -4.05 22.71 -3.08
N PHE A 153 -2.94 23.43 -2.89
CA PHE A 153 -2.53 23.81 -1.53
C PHE A 153 -3.58 24.74 -0.91
N LEU A 154 -3.74 24.68 0.41
CA LEU A 154 -4.65 25.57 1.12
C LEU A 154 -3.96 26.90 1.44
N GLY A 155 -4.60 27.99 1.07
CA GLY A 155 -4.15 29.36 1.29
C GLY A 155 -5.00 30.13 2.31
N THR A 156 -4.61 31.38 2.55
CA THR A 156 -5.33 32.30 3.42
C THR A 156 -6.78 32.51 2.98
N GLY A 157 -7.70 32.57 3.93
CA GLY A 157 -9.12 32.80 3.66
C GLY A 157 -9.85 31.61 3.04
N GLY A 158 -9.25 30.42 3.05
CA GLY A 158 -9.85 29.18 2.54
C GLY A 158 -9.73 29.01 1.03
N LYS A 159 -9.08 29.96 0.35
CA LYS A 159 -8.78 29.87 -1.08
C LYS A 159 -7.69 28.85 -1.36
N ARG A 160 -7.68 28.34 -2.59
CA ARG A 160 -6.55 27.54 -3.08
C ARG A 160 -5.32 28.41 -3.28
N GLN A 161 -4.14 27.84 -3.05
CA GLN A 161 -2.85 28.45 -3.26
C GLN A 161 -2.07 27.64 -4.30
N PRO A 162 -2.09 28.03 -5.57
CA PRO A 162 -1.28 27.36 -6.57
C PRO A 162 0.21 27.53 -6.29
N ILE A 163 0.98 26.44 -6.36
CA ILE A 163 2.44 26.41 -6.20
C ILE A 163 3.04 25.61 -7.35
N PHE A 164 3.85 26.27 -8.19
CA PHE A 164 4.43 25.70 -9.40
C PHE A 164 5.93 26.00 -9.48
N SER A 165 6.68 25.15 -10.19
CA SER A 165 8.13 25.31 -10.33
C SER A 165 8.55 26.29 -11.42
N LYS A 166 7.60 26.67 -12.28
CA LYS A 166 7.85 27.54 -13.41
C LYS A 166 6.62 28.34 -13.78
N GLU A 167 6.84 29.59 -14.18
CA GLU A 167 5.79 30.46 -14.72
C GLU A 167 5.14 29.85 -15.97
N GLY A 168 3.85 30.10 -16.15
CA GLY A 168 3.09 29.66 -17.32
C GLY A 168 2.62 28.20 -17.29
N LEU A 169 2.93 27.42 -16.24
CA LEU A 169 2.39 26.06 -16.06
C LEU A 169 0.94 26.03 -15.58
N HIS A 170 0.46 27.11 -14.96
CA HIS A 170 -0.89 27.22 -14.43
C HIS A 170 -1.53 28.53 -14.86
N LYS A 171 -2.83 28.47 -15.15
CA LYS A 171 -3.65 29.66 -15.39
C LYS A 171 -4.52 29.89 -14.17
N GLN A 172 -4.17 30.89 -13.39
CA GLN A 172 -4.88 31.23 -12.15
C GLN A 172 -6.36 31.59 -12.39
N ASP A 173 -7.23 31.15 -11.49
CA ASP A 173 -8.57 31.71 -11.29
C ASP A 173 -8.63 32.62 -10.03
N PRO A 174 -8.57 33.96 -10.17
CA PRO A 174 -8.56 34.87 -9.02
C PRO A 174 -9.79 34.80 -8.11
N ALA A 175 -10.91 34.25 -8.61
CA ALA A 175 -12.12 34.09 -7.79
C ALA A 175 -11.88 33.06 -6.68
N THR A 176 -11.23 31.95 -7.02
CA THR A 176 -11.07 30.78 -6.15
C THR A 176 -9.63 30.56 -5.65
N GLU A 177 -8.66 31.25 -6.25
CA GLU A 177 -7.22 31.04 -6.02
C GLU A 177 -6.47 32.31 -5.65
N LEU A 178 -5.44 32.15 -4.82
CA LEU A 178 -4.44 33.17 -4.52
C LEU A 178 -3.38 33.26 -5.65
N PRO A 179 -2.59 34.35 -5.72
CA PRO A 179 -1.51 34.47 -6.69
C PRO A 179 -0.55 33.28 -6.63
N THR A 180 -0.22 32.71 -7.79
CA THR A 180 0.64 31.52 -7.88
C THR A 180 2.02 31.77 -7.30
N ILE A 181 2.49 30.86 -6.44
CA ILE A 181 3.86 30.84 -5.93
C ILE A 181 4.75 30.08 -6.90
N ILE A 182 5.89 30.67 -7.25
CA ILE A 182 6.90 30.03 -8.10
C ILE A 182 8.11 29.61 -7.26
N THR A 183 8.39 28.31 -7.25
CA THR A 183 9.53 27.71 -6.51
C THR A 183 10.00 26.40 -7.14
N LYS A 184 11.30 26.26 -7.39
CA LYS A 184 11.88 25.02 -7.92
C LYS A 184 11.71 23.82 -6.98
N ASP A 185 11.47 24.06 -5.69
CA ASP A 185 11.30 23.01 -4.69
C ASP A 185 9.99 22.20 -4.84
N ILE A 186 9.07 22.61 -5.73
CA ILE A 186 7.88 21.83 -6.10
C ILE A 186 8.01 21.10 -7.44
N ALA A 187 9.17 21.21 -8.12
CA ALA A 187 9.46 20.41 -9.30
C ALA A 187 9.52 18.91 -8.94
N LYS A 188 9.23 18.03 -9.89
CA LYS A 188 9.32 16.58 -9.65
C LYS A 188 10.74 16.13 -9.99
N MET A 189 11.45 15.54 -9.03
CA MET A 189 12.79 15.02 -9.30
C MET A 189 12.74 13.69 -10.05
N GLY A 190 13.78 13.44 -10.86
CA GLY A 190 14.09 12.11 -11.38
C GLY A 190 15.02 11.35 -10.44
N TYR A 191 15.52 10.20 -10.91
CA TYR A 191 16.40 9.34 -10.11
C TYR A 191 17.62 10.07 -9.53
N LEU A 192 18.24 10.97 -10.28
CA LEU A 192 19.39 11.73 -9.80
C LEU A 192 19.03 12.55 -8.56
N GLY A 193 18.00 13.40 -8.63
CA GLY A 193 17.60 14.22 -7.49
C GLY A 193 17.16 13.37 -6.30
N VAL A 194 16.38 12.31 -6.52
CA VAL A 194 15.97 11.39 -5.45
C VAL A 194 17.17 10.75 -4.75
N THR A 195 18.13 10.23 -5.50
CA THR A 195 19.33 9.58 -4.95
C THR A 195 20.33 10.57 -4.34
N ASP A 196 20.36 11.82 -4.80
CA ASP A 196 21.16 12.88 -4.19
C ASP A 196 20.64 13.25 -2.79
N TYR A 197 19.33 13.34 -2.59
CA TYR A 197 18.73 13.66 -1.29
C TYR A 197 18.69 12.46 -0.32
N LEU A 198 18.43 11.25 -0.84
CA LEU A 198 18.11 10.08 -0.02
C LEU A 198 19.10 8.92 -0.16
N GLY A 199 20.24 9.14 -0.82
CA GLY A 199 21.21 8.10 -1.15
C GLY A 199 21.68 7.27 0.03
N GLU A 200 21.83 7.88 1.22
CA GLU A 200 22.29 7.19 2.42
C GLU A 200 21.27 6.19 2.99
N PHE A 201 20.02 6.18 2.54
CA PHE A 201 18.99 5.27 3.07
C PHE A 201 18.85 3.99 2.23
N GLY A 202 19.99 3.38 1.88
CA GLY A 202 20.08 2.07 1.22
C GLY A 202 20.62 2.11 -0.21
N PHE A 203 20.38 3.19 -0.96
CA PHE A 203 20.87 3.34 -2.34
C PHE A 203 22.40 3.40 -2.44
N LEU A 204 23.09 3.76 -1.35
CA LEU A 204 24.54 3.80 -1.23
C LEU A 204 25.03 2.82 -0.14
N PRO A 205 26.19 2.17 -0.33
CA PRO A 205 26.77 1.28 0.66
C PRO A 205 27.31 2.05 1.87
N LYS A 206 27.18 1.44 3.06
CA LYS A 206 27.76 1.92 4.31
C LYS A 206 28.83 0.97 4.83
N GLN A 207 29.75 1.52 5.63
CA GLN A 207 30.81 0.75 6.28
C GLN A 207 30.27 -0.36 7.21
N VAL A 208 29.07 -0.17 7.78
CA VAL A 208 28.44 -1.15 8.66
C VAL A 208 27.87 -2.37 7.90
N TYR A 209 27.67 -2.25 6.58
CA TYR A 209 27.13 -3.34 5.78
C TYR A 209 28.17 -4.42 5.52
N LYS A 210 27.76 -5.67 5.72
CA LYS A 210 28.58 -6.86 5.46
C LYS A 210 28.69 -7.16 3.96
N PHE A 211 27.66 -6.80 3.22
CA PHE A 211 27.59 -6.92 1.79
C PHE A 211 26.63 -5.85 1.26
N TRP A 212 26.95 -5.29 0.11
CA TRP A 212 26.07 -4.41 -0.65
C TRP A 212 26.37 -4.59 -2.14
N GLY A 213 25.36 -4.68 -3.00
CA GLY A 213 25.54 -4.82 -4.44
C GLY A 213 24.32 -4.43 -5.24
N THR A 214 24.50 -4.29 -6.55
CA THR A 214 23.51 -3.89 -7.55
C THR A 214 23.44 -4.92 -8.68
N PRO A 215 22.46 -4.84 -9.60
CA PRO A 215 22.46 -5.63 -10.84
C PRO A 215 23.73 -5.49 -11.68
N PHE A 216 24.43 -4.36 -11.53
CA PHE A 216 25.61 -3.99 -12.32
C PHE A 216 26.94 -4.25 -11.59
N SER A 217 26.88 -4.79 -10.38
CA SER A 217 28.08 -5.09 -9.59
C SER A 217 28.88 -6.24 -10.21
N THR A 218 30.19 -6.03 -10.35
CA THR A 218 31.12 -7.02 -10.91
C THR A 218 31.78 -7.91 -9.84
N TYR A 219 31.24 -7.90 -8.63
CA TYR A 219 31.74 -8.62 -7.46
C TYR A 219 30.60 -9.40 -6.79
N THR A 220 30.94 -10.31 -5.88
CA THR A 220 30.00 -11.07 -5.04
C THR A 220 30.24 -10.76 -3.57
N SER A 221 29.51 -11.42 -2.66
CA SER A 221 29.77 -11.24 -1.23
C SER A 221 31.12 -11.79 -0.76
N ASP A 222 31.78 -12.66 -1.53
CA ASP A 222 33.10 -13.22 -1.17
C ASP A 222 34.26 -12.25 -1.40
N ASP A 223 34.17 -11.40 -2.42
CA ASP A 223 35.21 -10.44 -2.79
C ASP A 223 34.76 -8.98 -2.63
N TYR A 224 33.70 -8.77 -1.85
CA TYR A 224 33.15 -7.47 -1.49
C TYR A 224 34.19 -6.58 -0.80
N SER A 225 34.21 -5.30 -1.20
CA SER A 225 34.83 -4.23 -0.43
C SER A 225 33.98 -2.98 -0.53
N LEU A 226 34.05 -2.12 0.50
CA LEU A 226 33.31 -0.86 0.50
C LEU A 226 33.69 0.03 -0.69
N ASP A 227 34.95 0.02 -1.13
CA ASP A 227 35.40 0.84 -2.26
C ASP A 227 34.83 0.33 -3.60
N LYS A 228 34.81 -1.00 -3.82
CA LYS A 228 34.13 -1.59 -4.98
C LYS A 228 32.65 -1.23 -4.99
N ALA A 229 32.01 -1.29 -3.82
CA ALA A 229 30.60 -0.98 -3.67
C ALA A 229 30.30 0.50 -3.92
N LYS A 230 31.12 1.43 -3.41
CA LYS A 230 30.97 2.87 -3.68
C LYS A 230 31.08 3.18 -5.16
N GLU A 231 31.98 2.49 -5.88
CA GLU A 231 32.08 2.63 -7.34
C GLU A 231 30.82 2.11 -8.03
N ALA A 232 30.36 0.90 -7.68
CA ALA A 232 29.14 0.32 -8.25
C ALA A 232 27.85 1.10 -7.90
N ALA A 233 27.87 1.89 -6.83
CA ALA A 233 26.72 2.68 -6.38
C ALA A 233 26.49 3.96 -7.17
N LYS A 234 27.52 4.47 -7.87
CA LYS A 234 27.38 5.66 -8.72
C LYS A 234 26.27 5.46 -9.74
N LEU A 235 25.35 6.41 -9.85
CA LEU A 235 24.18 6.30 -10.72
C LEU A 235 24.56 6.05 -12.19
N SER A 236 25.66 6.65 -12.65
CA SER A 236 26.22 6.44 -14.01
C SER A 236 26.61 4.99 -14.30
N ASN A 237 26.88 4.18 -13.27
CA ASN A 237 27.22 2.75 -13.37
C ASN A 237 25.98 1.86 -13.21
N ARG A 238 24.79 2.46 -13.08
CA ARG A 238 23.51 1.78 -12.80
C ARG A 238 22.46 2.10 -13.87
N MET A 239 22.88 2.00 -15.13
CA MET A 239 22.10 2.42 -16.29
C MET A 239 21.70 1.21 -17.13
N TYR A 240 20.51 1.22 -17.69
CA TYR A 240 20.05 0.21 -18.65
C TYR A 240 19.20 0.84 -19.75
N ASP A 241 19.11 0.16 -20.90
CA ASP A 241 18.26 0.59 -22.00
C ASP A 241 16.84 0.07 -21.80
N VAL A 242 15.90 0.96 -21.51
CA VAL A 242 14.47 0.63 -21.39
C VAL A 242 13.82 0.45 -22.76
N ALA A 243 14.37 1.13 -23.77
CA ALA A 243 14.08 0.99 -25.20
C ALA A 243 15.34 1.38 -26.00
N PRO A 244 15.46 0.99 -27.29
CA PRO A 244 16.62 1.35 -28.10
C PRO A 244 16.86 2.86 -28.14
N GLY A 245 18.03 3.31 -27.67
CA GLY A 245 18.39 4.74 -27.59
C GLY A 245 17.85 5.49 -26.37
N PHE A 246 17.13 4.82 -25.47
CA PHE A 246 16.59 5.39 -24.23
C PHE A 246 17.20 4.66 -23.04
N THR A 247 18.23 5.27 -22.45
CA THR A 247 18.92 4.74 -21.27
C THR A 247 18.43 5.47 -20.02
N VAL A 248 18.02 4.71 -18.99
CA VAL A 248 17.56 5.25 -17.71
C VAL A 248 18.22 4.53 -16.53
N PRO A 249 18.26 5.13 -15.34
CA PRO A 249 18.82 4.47 -14.16
C PRO A 249 17.96 3.31 -13.63
N ASP A 250 18.60 2.37 -12.94
CA ASP A 250 17.96 1.33 -12.11
C ASP A 250 18.61 1.32 -10.74
N VAL A 251 17.80 1.65 -9.71
CA VAL A 251 18.29 1.81 -8.34
C VAL A 251 18.07 0.58 -7.46
N SER A 252 17.86 -0.61 -8.06
CA SER A 252 17.82 -1.89 -7.33
C SER A 252 19.14 -2.19 -6.62
N TYR A 253 19.07 -2.79 -5.44
CA TYR A 253 20.24 -3.22 -4.66
C TYR A 253 19.92 -4.37 -3.68
N VAL A 254 20.96 -5.08 -3.27
CA VAL A 254 20.93 -6.05 -2.17
C VAL A 254 21.87 -5.60 -1.08
N VAL A 255 21.49 -5.80 0.18
CA VAL A 255 22.29 -5.42 1.34
C VAL A 255 22.22 -6.47 2.46
N GLU A 256 23.34 -6.71 3.12
CA GLU A 256 23.43 -7.47 4.37
C GLU A 256 23.71 -6.51 5.55
N PRO A 257 22.68 -5.96 6.19
CA PRO A 257 22.87 -5.02 7.30
C PRO A 257 23.27 -5.72 8.60
N VAL A 258 22.87 -6.98 8.76
CA VAL A 258 23.21 -7.83 9.90
C VAL A 258 23.47 -9.24 9.43
N GLU A 259 24.29 -9.97 10.19
CA GLU A 259 24.71 -11.32 9.83
C GLU A 259 23.50 -12.19 9.49
N GLY A 260 23.47 -12.66 8.25
CA GLY A 260 22.52 -13.62 7.70
C GLY A 260 21.13 -13.11 7.36
N LEU A 261 20.90 -11.79 7.32
CA LEU A 261 19.73 -11.17 6.68
C LEU A 261 20.18 -10.44 5.41
N TRP A 262 19.65 -10.83 4.26
CA TRP A 262 19.77 -10.07 3.02
C TRP A 262 18.44 -9.39 2.71
N LEU A 263 18.47 -8.07 2.55
CA LEU A 263 17.36 -7.28 2.03
C LEU A 263 17.61 -7.00 0.56
N LEU A 264 16.65 -7.35 -0.30
CA LEU A 264 16.69 -7.15 -1.74
C LEU A 264 15.66 -6.09 -2.13
N ALA A 265 16.13 -4.88 -2.37
CA ALA A 265 15.34 -3.76 -2.82
C ALA A 265 15.28 -3.78 -4.36
N ILE A 266 14.09 -3.93 -4.92
CA ILE A 266 13.87 -3.92 -6.37
C ILE A 266 13.22 -2.60 -6.77
N ASP A 267 13.83 -1.90 -7.73
CA ASP A 267 13.22 -0.76 -8.41
C ASP A 267 12.28 -1.27 -9.51
N GLY A 268 10.98 -1.30 -9.20
CA GLY A 268 9.95 -1.74 -10.13
C GLY A 268 9.50 -0.67 -11.14
N ASN A 269 10.02 0.55 -11.08
CA ASN A 269 9.59 1.61 -12.00
C ASN A 269 10.09 1.33 -13.42
N VAL A 270 9.21 1.49 -14.41
CA VAL A 270 9.58 1.37 -15.82
C VAL A 270 9.04 2.56 -16.61
N TYR A 271 9.96 3.42 -17.05
CA TYR A 271 9.63 4.60 -17.84
C TYR A 271 9.79 4.32 -19.33
N ILE A 272 8.74 3.83 -19.97
CA ILE A 272 8.72 3.56 -21.41
C ILE A 272 8.55 4.88 -22.18
N PRO A 273 9.32 5.16 -23.24
CA PRO A 273 9.12 6.37 -24.02
C PRO A 273 7.74 6.40 -24.71
N LYS A 274 7.14 7.59 -24.78
CA LYS A 274 5.89 7.89 -25.50
C LYS A 274 6.13 7.89 -27.01
N ASN A 275 7.27 8.44 -27.46
CA ASN A 275 7.72 8.41 -28.84
C ASN A 275 9.14 7.83 -28.91
N ALA A 276 9.27 6.67 -29.53
CA ALA A 276 10.55 5.96 -29.72
C ALA A 276 11.51 6.68 -30.68
N ASN A 277 11.05 7.66 -31.46
CA ASN A 277 11.89 8.54 -32.28
C ASN A 277 12.04 9.94 -31.66
N GLY A 278 11.57 10.13 -30.42
CA GLY A 278 11.68 11.39 -29.70
C GLY A 278 13.03 11.59 -29.03
N ASP A 279 13.20 12.73 -28.36
CA ASP A 279 14.39 13.03 -27.58
C ASP A 279 14.39 12.19 -26.28
N ALA A 280 15.49 11.47 -26.03
CA ALA A 280 15.68 10.69 -24.80
C ALA A 280 16.03 11.57 -23.59
N SER A 281 16.51 12.80 -23.82
CA SER A 281 16.78 13.76 -22.75
C SER A 281 15.54 14.54 -22.31
N ASP A 282 14.45 14.48 -23.07
CA ASP A 282 13.19 15.15 -22.72
C ASP A 282 12.40 14.34 -21.68
N PRO A 283 12.28 14.81 -20.42
CA PRO A 283 11.50 14.12 -19.39
C PRO A 283 10.03 13.90 -19.78
N LYS A 284 9.46 14.77 -20.64
CA LYS A 284 8.06 14.67 -21.06
C LYS A 284 7.81 13.52 -22.01
N ASN A 285 8.86 12.99 -22.64
CA ASN A 285 8.77 11.85 -23.56
C ASN A 285 8.62 10.50 -22.84
N TYR A 286 8.48 10.45 -21.51
CA TYR A 286 8.30 9.21 -20.77
C TYR A 286 6.87 9.03 -20.26
N LYS A 287 6.36 7.79 -20.28
CA LYS A 287 5.11 7.41 -19.59
C LYS A 287 5.35 7.31 -18.08
N GLY A 288 4.29 7.44 -17.28
CA GLY A 288 4.33 7.13 -15.85
C GLY A 288 4.57 5.64 -15.60
N ALA A 289 4.98 5.29 -14.37
CA ALA A 289 5.38 3.95 -14.00
C ALA A 289 4.27 3.09 -13.36
N ASP A 290 2.99 3.49 -13.50
CA ASP A 290 1.85 2.91 -12.75
C ASP A 290 1.61 1.40 -12.90
N LEU A 291 2.13 0.75 -13.94
CA LEU A 291 1.84 -0.67 -14.24
C LEU A 291 2.78 -1.68 -13.56
N GLY A 292 3.83 -1.19 -12.88
CA GLY A 292 4.72 -2.02 -12.07
C GLY A 292 5.31 -3.23 -12.81
N TYR A 293 5.15 -4.41 -12.21
CA TYR A 293 5.85 -5.63 -12.62
C TYR A 293 5.49 -6.18 -14.00
N ASN A 294 4.31 -5.85 -14.54
CA ASN A 294 3.95 -6.22 -15.91
C ASN A 294 4.96 -5.64 -16.93
N ASN A 295 5.48 -4.44 -16.66
CA ASN A 295 6.54 -3.83 -17.47
C ASN A 295 7.94 -4.30 -17.04
N VAL A 296 8.17 -4.67 -15.78
CA VAL A 296 9.48 -5.17 -15.32
C VAL A 296 9.86 -6.45 -16.06
N LEU A 297 8.92 -7.38 -16.21
CA LEU A 297 9.17 -8.68 -16.87
C LEU A 297 9.59 -8.51 -18.34
N THR A 298 9.06 -7.49 -19.02
CA THR A 298 9.29 -7.24 -20.44
C THR A 298 10.47 -6.30 -20.71
N ASN A 299 10.66 -5.27 -19.88
CA ASN A 299 11.62 -4.18 -20.10
C ASN A 299 12.84 -4.17 -19.15
N LYS A 300 12.80 -4.88 -18.02
CA LYS A 300 13.92 -4.96 -17.04
C LYS A 300 14.40 -6.41 -16.85
N LYS A 301 14.62 -7.13 -17.95
CA LYS A 301 14.98 -8.56 -17.92
C LYS A 301 16.24 -8.87 -17.10
N HIS A 302 17.19 -7.93 -17.03
CA HIS A 302 18.40 -8.05 -16.20
C HIS A 302 18.09 -8.23 -14.71
N ILE A 303 16.95 -7.73 -14.23
CA ILE A 303 16.52 -7.93 -12.84
C ILE A 303 16.22 -9.40 -12.56
N ILE A 304 15.55 -10.11 -13.47
CA ILE A 304 15.22 -11.53 -13.26
C ILE A 304 16.50 -12.37 -13.15
N GLU A 305 17.46 -12.13 -14.04
CA GLU A 305 18.76 -12.81 -14.04
C GLU A 305 19.55 -12.51 -12.76
N TRP A 306 19.59 -11.23 -12.36
CA TRP A 306 20.27 -10.80 -11.15
C TRP A 306 19.64 -11.36 -9.89
N VAL A 307 18.31 -11.30 -9.75
CA VAL A 307 17.57 -11.88 -8.62
C VAL A 307 17.85 -13.37 -8.51
N THR A 308 17.86 -14.10 -9.64
CA THR A 308 18.21 -15.53 -9.66
C THR A 308 19.59 -15.79 -9.08
N LYS A 309 20.58 -14.98 -9.47
CA LYS A 309 21.95 -15.07 -8.93
C LYS A 309 22.00 -14.77 -7.43
N ILE A 310 21.34 -13.70 -6.99
CA ILE A 310 21.31 -13.29 -5.57
C ILE A 310 20.62 -14.34 -4.70
N ALA A 311 19.49 -14.88 -5.14
CA ALA A 311 18.78 -15.93 -4.42
C ALA A 311 19.60 -17.23 -4.32
N ALA A 312 20.29 -17.62 -5.40
CA ALA A 312 21.20 -18.77 -5.39
C ALA A 312 22.37 -18.56 -4.41
N GLU A 313 22.99 -17.37 -4.43
CA GLU A 313 24.10 -17.03 -3.53
C GLU A 313 23.64 -16.97 -2.06
N ALA A 314 22.49 -16.36 -1.78
CA ALA A 314 21.88 -16.34 -0.45
C ALA A 314 21.63 -17.75 0.07
N LYS A 315 21.08 -18.65 -0.77
CA LYS A 315 20.86 -20.06 -0.43
C LYS A 315 22.17 -20.78 -0.13
N GLN A 316 23.18 -20.62 -0.98
CA GLN A 316 24.51 -21.22 -0.78
C GLN A 316 25.14 -20.79 0.56
N LYS A 317 24.97 -19.51 0.91
CA LYS A 317 25.53 -18.90 2.13
C LYS A 317 24.60 -18.97 3.34
N ARG A 318 23.44 -19.64 3.22
CA ARG A 318 22.43 -19.78 4.28
C ARG A 318 21.97 -18.43 4.84
N LYS A 319 21.81 -17.45 3.95
CA LYS A 319 21.27 -16.12 4.23
C LYS A 319 19.76 -16.14 4.03
N THR A 320 19.02 -15.47 4.91
CA THR A 320 17.59 -15.25 4.71
C THR A 320 17.42 -14.06 3.76
N LEU A 321 16.88 -14.29 2.57
CA LEU A 321 16.61 -13.26 1.58
C LEU A 321 15.16 -12.77 1.72
N ILE A 322 14.99 -11.48 1.99
CA ILE A 322 13.68 -10.80 2.03
C ILE A 322 13.68 -9.75 0.94
N ALA A 323 12.75 -9.88 -0.01
CA ALA A 323 12.60 -8.91 -1.08
C ALA A 323 11.59 -7.83 -0.69
N PHE A 324 11.78 -6.62 -1.18
CA PHE A 324 10.77 -5.58 -1.14
C PHE A 324 10.87 -4.68 -2.36
N SER A 325 9.72 -4.20 -2.80
CA SER A 325 9.58 -3.29 -3.93
C SER A 325 8.30 -2.50 -3.76
N HIS A 326 8.11 -1.46 -4.57
CA HIS A 326 6.89 -0.69 -4.48
C HIS A 326 5.64 -1.47 -4.93
N TYR A 327 5.73 -2.22 -6.02
CA TYR A 327 4.57 -2.86 -6.63
C TYR A 327 4.33 -4.28 -6.06
N PRO A 328 3.08 -4.74 -6.01
CA PRO A 328 2.80 -6.16 -5.77
C PRO A 328 3.41 -7.04 -6.89
N ILE A 329 3.99 -8.19 -6.51
CA ILE A 329 4.46 -9.21 -7.47
C ILE A 329 3.38 -10.28 -7.73
N VAL A 330 2.39 -10.37 -6.85
CA VAL A 330 1.26 -11.31 -6.92
C VAL A 330 -0.04 -10.53 -7.03
N GLU A 331 -1.05 -11.14 -7.65
CA GLU A 331 -2.43 -10.65 -7.67
C GLU A 331 -2.91 -10.34 -6.24
N PHE A 332 -3.66 -9.25 -6.09
CA PHE A 332 -3.99 -8.64 -4.79
C PHE A 332 -5.50 -8.43 -4.59
N ASN A 333 -6.34 -9.09 -5.39
CA ASN A 333 -7.80 -9.07 -5.23
C ASN A 333 -8.31 -10.49 -4.93
N ASP A 334 -7.55 -11.34 -4.25
CA ASP A 334 -7.94 -12.70 -3.88
C ASP A 334 -8.51 -13.53 -5.04
N ASP A 335 -7.88 -13.46 -6.21
CA ASP A 335 -8.33 -14.08 -7.45
C ASP A 335 -9.73 -13.61 -7.94
N ALA A 336 -10.24 -12.48 -7.45
CA ALA A 336 -11.52 -11.89 -7.84
C ALA A 336 -11.45 -10.99 -9.07
N SER A 337 -10.25 -10.77 -9.63
CA SER A 337 -10.03 -9.90 -10.78
C SER A 337 -10.95 -10.18 -11.98
N PRO A 338 -11.24 -11.45 -12.38
CA PRO A 338 -12.20 -11.73 -13.45
C PRO A 338 -13.63 -11.27 -13.15
N GLU A 339 -14.12 -11.49 -11.93
CA GLU A 339 -15.46 -11.07 -11.52
C GLU A 339 -15.55 -9.55 -11.35
N ILE A 340 -14.48 -8.89 -10.89
CA ILE A 340 -14.38 -7.43 -10.84
C ILE A 340 -14.47 -6.87 -12.26
N GLU A 341 -13.75 -7.43 -13.24
CA GLU A 341 -13.84 -6.98 -14.64
C GLU A 341 -15.25 -7.17 -15.19
N ALA A 342 -15.88 -8.32 -14.91
CA ALA A 342 -17.24 -8.60 -15.35
C ALA A 342 -18.29 -7.66 -14.74
N LEU A 343 -18.11 -7.25 -13.48
CA LEU A 343 -19.03 -6.36 -12.76
C LEU A 343 -18.79 -4.88 -13.10
N MET A 344 -17.55 -4.41 -12.94
CA MET A 344 -17.19 -3.00 -13.04
C MET A 344 -16.90 -2.57 -14.48
N GLY A 345 -16.45 -3.50 -15.31
CA GLY A 345 -16.02 -3.27 -16.70
C GLY A 345 -14.50 -3.22 -16.86
N LYS A 346 -14.06 -3.37 -18.12
CA LYS A 346 -12.65 -3.39 -18.49
C LYS A 346 -11.93 -2.07 -18.15
N GLY A 347 -10.72 -2.17 -17.60
CA GLY A 347 -9.88 -1.01 -17.24
C GLY A 347 -10.39 -0.21 -16.04
N LYS A 348 -11.39 -0.73 -15.31
CA LYS A 348 -11.87 -0.14 -14.06
C LYS A 348 -11.15 -0.74 -12.86
N TRP A 349 -11.36 -0.14 -11.69
CA TRP A 349 -10.92 -0.72 -10.42
C TRP A 349 -9.41 -1.00 -10.32
N GLN A 350 -8.62 -0.24 -11.11
CA GLN A 350 -7.17 -0.39 -11.18
C GLN A 350 -6.70 -1.78 -11.65
N LEU A 351 -7.54 -2.53 -12.38
CA LEU A 351 -7.21 -3.88 -12.83
C LEU A 351 -5.97 -3.94 -13.72
N ASP A 352 -5.64 -2.87 -14.45
CA ASP A 352 -4.41 -2.80 -15.27
C ASP A 352 -3.13 -2.86 -14.42
N ARG A 353 -3.22 -2.59 -13.11
CA ARG A 353 -2.12 -2.66 -12.15
C ARG A 353 -1.92 -4.06 -11.55
N VAL A 354 -2.86 -4.98 -11.78
CA VAL A 354 -2.75 -6.36 -11.30
C VAL A 354 -1.61 -7.06 -12.04
N PRO A 355 -0.62 -7.62 -11.34
CA PRO A 355 0.45 -8.36 -12.00
C PRO A 355 -0.11 -9.63 -12.64
N GLN A 356 0.32 -9.90 -13.88
CA GLN A 356 -0.01 -11.14 -14.57
C GLN A 356 0.59 -12.36 -13.84
N GLU A 357 -0.05 -13.52 -13.94
CA GLU A 357 0.38 -14.74 -13.25
C GLU A 357 1.83 -15.13 -13.61
N GLU A 358 2.27 -14.86 -14.84
CA GLU A 358 3.65 -15.11 -15.30
C GLU A 358 4.70 -14.31 -14.51
N VAL A 359 4.34 -13.13 -13.99
CA VAL A 359 5.21 -12.34 -13.12
C VAL A 359 5.50 -13.11 -11.83
N ALA A 360 4.46 -13.56 -11.14
CA ALA A 360 4.59 -14.29 -9.89
C ALA A 360 5.40 -15.58 -10.10
N GLN A 361 5.14 -16.31 -11.19
CA GLN A 361 5.88 -17.51 -11.53
C GLN A 361 7.37 -17.23 -11.81
N ALA A 362 7.68 -16.18 -12.56
CA ALA A 362 9.07 -15.82 -12.88
C ALA A 362 9.89 -15.48 -11.63
N PHE A 363 9.33 -14.70 -10.70
CA PHE A 363 10.04 -14.34 -9.46
C PHE A 363 10.10 -15.47 -8.44
N ALA A 364 9.08 -16.33 -8.37
CA ALA A 364 9.13 -17.57 -7.59
C ALA A 364 10.26 -18.48 -8.10
N ASP A 365 10.38 -18.64 -9.42
CA ASP A 365 11.43 -19.43 -10.06
C ASP A 365 12.82 -18.80 -9.96
N ALA A 366 12.90 -17.46 -9.92
CA ALA A 366 14.13 -16.74 -9.59
C ALA A 366 14.55 -16.91 -8.12
N GLY A 367 13.71 -17.53 -7.28
CA GLY A 367 14.04 -17.90 -5.91
C GLY A 367 13.62 -16.89 -4.85
N ILE A 368 12.79 -15.89 -5.19
CA ILE A 368 12.13 -15.06 -4.17
C ILE A 368 11.03 -15.90 -3.51
N LYS A 369 11.04 -15.92 -2.18
CA LYS A 369 10.04 -16.66 -1.38
C LYS A 369 9.10 -15.74 -0.61
N LEU A 370 9.62 -14.61 -0.14
CA LEU A 370 8.88 -13.62 0.62
C LEU A 370 9.21 -12.24 0.07
N HIS A 371 8.17 -11.52 -0.31
CA HIS A 371 8.21 -10.17 -0.84
C HIS A 371 7.27 -9.26 -0.04
N PHE A 372 7.69 -8.02 0.22
CA PHE A 372 6.84 -6.97 0.77
C PHE A 372 6.60 -5.89 -0.30
N GLY A 373 5.33 -5.69 -0.67
CA GLY A 373 4.88 -4.68 -1.63
C GLY A 373 4.06 -3.57 -0.99
N GLY A 374 3.78 -2.52 -1.76
CA GLY A 374 2.90 -1.39 -1.41
C GLY A 374 1.97 -1.05 -2.59
N HIS A 375 1.95 0.23 -2.99
CA HIS A 375 1.30 0.80 -4.17
C HIS A 375 -0.23 0.85 -4.16
N MET A 376 -0.86 -0.22 -3.68
CA MET A 376 -2.32 -0.37 -3.67
C MET A 376 -2.97 0.21 -2.41
N HIS A 377 -2.17 0.56 -1.40
CA HIS A 377 -2.62 1.06 -0.09
C HIS A 377 -3.55 0.09 0.67
N ILE A 378 -3.43 -1.21 0.40
CA ILE A 378 -4.25 -2.25 1.03
C ILE A 378 -3.40 -3.16 1.92
N ASN A 379 -4.04 -3.74 2.93
CA ASN A 379 -3.51 -4.82 3.74
C ASN A 379 -3.94 -6.17 3.15
N ASP A 380 -3.01 -6.94 2.61
CA ASP A 380 -3.32 -8.23 1.97
C ASP A 380 -2.12 -9.18 1.93
N THR A 381 -2.35 -10.48 1.67
CA THR A 381 -1.32 -11.47 1.41
C THR A 381 -1.67 -12.33 0.18
N GLY A 382 -0.88 -12.23 -0.88
CA GLY A 382 -0.98 -13.10 -2.06
C GLY A 382 -0.01 -14.28 -2.01
N ILE A 383 -0.43 -15.48 -2.40
CA ILE A 383 0.41 -16.68 -2.44
C ILE A 383 0.32 -17.32 -3.82
N ARG A 384 1.45 -17.55 -4.49
CA ARG A 384 1.51 -18.27 -5.77
C ARG A 384 2.61 -19.33 -5.75
N THR A 385 2.30 -20.48 -6.34
CA THR A 385 3.27 -21.56 -6.54
C THR A 385 3.43 -21.78 -8.03
N SER A 386 4.66 -21.59 -8.51
CA SER A 386 5.05 -21.87 -9.89
C SER A 386 4.84 -23.34 -10.26
N GLN A 387 4.81 -23.63 -11.56
CA GLN A 387 4.75 -25.01 -12.07
C GLN A 387 5.93 -25.88 -11.61
N LYS A 388 7.06 -25.28 -11.22
CA LYS A 388 8.24 -25.99 -10.67
C LYS A 388 8.14 -26.27 -9.17
N GLY A 389 7.05 -25.85 -8.52
CA GLY A 389 6.84 -26.02 -7.08
C GLY A 389 7.53 -24.96 -6.21
N ASN A 390 8.07 -23.88 -6.80
CA ASN A 390 8.57 -22.74 -6.02
C ASN A 390 7.40 -21.84 -5.60
N THR A 391 7.32 -21.53 -4.31
CA THR A 391 6.27 -20.67 -3.74
C THR A 391 6.80 -19.27 -3.45
N LEU A 392 6.04 -18.26 -3.88
CA LEU A 392 6.22 -16.86 -3.59
C LEU A 392 5.03 -16.36 -2.76
N ILE A 393 5.34 -15.69 -1.65
CA ILE A 393 4.38 -15.00 -0.80
C ILE A 393 4.63 -13.50 -0.91
N ASN A 394 3.61 -12.76 -1.32
CA ASN A 394 3.60 -11.30 -1.40
C ASN A 394 2.77 -10.75 -0.25
N VAL A 395 3.41 -10.05 0.68
CA VAL A 395 2.71 -9.31 1.74
C VAL A 395 2.53 -7.88 1.26
N GLN A 396 1.27 -7.48 1.02
CA GLN A 396 0.93 -6.09 0.76
C GLN A 396 0.92 -5.32 2.08
N THR A 397 1.77 -4.30 2.12
CA THR A 397 1.91 -3.40 3.27
C THR A 397 0.88 -2.29 3.12
N PRO A 398 -0.02 -2.11 4.09
CA PRO A 398 -0.96 -0.99 4.07
C PRO A 398 -0.23 0.35 4.17
N SER A 399 -0.89 1.41 3.71
CA SER A 399 -0.35 2.77 3.76
C SER A 399 -0.78 3.47 5.05
N LEU A 400 0.12 4.29 5.61
CA LEU A 400 -0.26 5.23 6.67
C LEU A 400 -1.18 6.36 6.18
N ALA A 401 -1.27 6.57 4.87
CA ALA A 401 -2.08 7.60 4.22
C ALA A 401 -3.47 7.09 3.78
N ALA A 402 -3.86 5.86 4.14
CA ALA A 402 -5.14 5.27 3.78
C ALA A 402 -5.72 4.44 4.94
N TYR A 403 -6.98 4.03 4.79
CA TYR A 403 -7.62 3.12 5.73
C TYR A 403 -7.23 1.66 5.41
N ILE A 404 -6.79 0.83 6.36
CA ILE A 404 -6.49 1.14 7.77
C ILE A 404 -5.01 1.53 7.92
N PRO A 405 -4.67 2.62 8.64
CA PRO A 405 -3.30 3.07 8.75
C PRO A 405 -2.49 2.09 9.59
N ALA A 406 -1.50 1.44 8.98
CA ALA A 406 -0.70 0.41 9.64
C ALA A 406 0.68 0.24 8.97
N TYR A 407 1.54 -0.54 9.62
CA TYR A 407 2.81 -1.01 9.04
C TYR A 407 2.98 -2.52 9.29
N LYS A 408 3.83 -3.20 8.51
CA LYS A 408 4.11 -4.64 8.71
C LYS A 408 5.37 -4.83 9.54
N LEU A 409 5.32 -5.68 10.55
CA LEU A 409 6.48 -6.09 11.35
C LEU A 409 6.83 -7.54 11.01
N LEU A 410 7.99 -7.74 10.38
CA LEU A 410 8.59 -9.06 10.17
C LEU A 410 9.50 -9.40 11.34
N THR A 411 9.32 -10.58 11.93
CA THR A 411 10.23 -11.18 12.91
C THR A 411 10.79 -12.49 12.37
N LEU A 412 12.11 -12.54 12.16
CA LEU A 412 12.80 -13.75 11.72
C LEU A 412 13.16 -14.61 12.93
N LYS A 413 12.51 -15.77 13.02
CA LYS A 413 12.66 -16.75 14.08
C LYS A 413 13.62 -17.87 13.67
N SER A 414 13.94 -18.75 14.61
CA SER A 414 14.68 -19.98 14.32
C SER A 414 13.94 -20.89 13.33
N ASN A 415 14.65 -21.84 12.72
CA ASN A 415 14.09 -22.88 11.85
C ASN A 415 13.38 -22.35 10.60
N ASN A 416 13.86 -21.25 10.01
CA ASN A 416 13.32 -20.66 8.79
C ASN A 416 11.88 -20.14 8.92
N ILE A 417 11.43 -19.84 10.13
CA ILE A 417 10.10 -19.25 10.36
C ILE A 417 10.21 -17.73 10.29
N ALA A 418 9.38 -17.12 9.46
CA ALA A 418 9.11 -15.69 9.42
C ALA A 418 7.73 -15.44 10.04
N GLU A 419 7.65 -14.59 11.05
CA GLU A 419 6.38 -14.12 11.60
C GLU A 419 6.10 -12.71 11.10
N VAL A 420 4.88 -12.47 10.63
CA VAL A 420 4.43 -11.17 10.14
C VAL A 420 3.25 -10.73 10.99
N GLU A 421 3.33 -9.52 11.53
CA GLU A 421 2.27 -8.87 12.30
C GLU A 421 1.95 -7.50 11.67
N THR A 422 0.67 -7.18 11.50
CA THR A 422 0.22 -5.86 11.04
C THR A 422 -0.06 -4.97 12.23
N ILE A 423 0.74 -3.92 12.38
CA ILE A 423 0.65 -2.99 13.49
C ILE A 423 -0.18 -1.77 13.08
N ALA A 424 -1.44 -1.75 13.51
CA ALA A 424 -2.33 -0.62 13.29
C ALA A 424 -1.89 0.62 14.10
N ILE A 425 -1.94 1.79 13.46
CA ILE A 425 -1.62 3.10 14.02
C ILE A 425 -2.92 3.88 14.23
N ASP A 426 -3.57 3.63 15.35
CA ASP A 426 -4.88 4.25 15.67
C ASP A 426 -4.73 5.66 16.25
N ASN A 427 -3.95 5.79 17.34
CA ASN A 427 -3.80 7.06 18.05
C ASN A 427 -2.55 7.80 17.59
N VAL A 428 -2.74 8.75 16.68
CA VAL A 428 -1.67 9.64 16.18
C VAL A 428 -1.73 10.98 16.91
N PRO A 429 -0.71 11.35 17.69
CA PRO A 429 -0.66 12.69 18.29
C PRO A 429 -0.73 13.78 17.23
N ARG A 430 -1.54 14.82 17.48
CA ARG A 430 -1.64 16.02 16.64
C ARG A 430 -2.27 15.80 15.26
N PHE A 431 -2.89 14.65 14.98
CA PHE A 431 -3.59 14.45 13.70
C PHE A 431 -4.68 15.52 13.44
N ASP A 432 -5.30 16.03 14.50
CA ASP A 432 -6.35 17.05 14.49
C ASP A 432 -5.79 18.50 14.41
N GLU A 433 -4.49 18.68 14.19
CA GLU A 433 -3.83 20.00 14.23
C GLU A 433 -4.32 20.91 13.10
N LEU A 434 -4.80 20.33 11.98
CA LEU A 434 -5.17 21.05 10.76
C LEU A 434 -6.66 21.38 10.67
N PHE A 435 -7.49 20.92 11.61
CA PHE A 435 -8.95 21.00 11.49
C PHE A 435 -9.50 22.44 11.37
N GLU A 436 -8.90 23.41 12.06
CA GLU A 436 -9.32 24.82 11.93
C GLU A 436 -9.03 25.40 10.54
N LEU A 437 -7.96 24.93 9.88
CA LEU A 437 -7.65 25.33 8.50
C LEU A 437 -8.68 24.75 7.52
N TYR A 438 -9.09 23.49 7.71
CA TYR A 438 -10.16 22.90 6.89
C TYR A 438 -11.52 23.55 7.13
N LYS A 439 -11.82 24.01 8.36
CA LYS A 439 -13.03 24.82 8.61
C LYS A 439 -13.05 26.10 7.79
N MET A 440 -11.89 26.75 7.66
CA MET A 440 -11.73 27.95 6.83
C MET A 440 -11.98 27.65 5.35
N GLU A 441 -11.43 26.56 4.81
CA GLU A 441 -11.74 26.08 3.45
C GLU A 441 -13.24 25.81 3.25
N HIS A 442 -13.85 25.07 4.18
CA HIS A 442 -15.27 24.72 4.09
C HIS A 442 -16.17 25.97 4.11
N GLN A 443 -15.84 26.98 4.93
CA GLN A 443 -16.53 28.27 4.95
C GLN A 443 -16.38 29.01 3.62
N PHE A 444 -15.18 28.99 3.04
CA PHE A 444 -14.93 29.56 1.72
C PHE A 444 -15.78 28.87 0.64
N LEU A 445 -15.76 27.54 0.55
CA LEU A 445 -16.55 26.77 -0.40
C LEU A 445 -18.06 27.06 -0.27
N LYS A 446 -18.57 27.16 0.95
CA LYS A 446 -19.96 27.57 1.21
C LYS A 446 -20.26 28.97 0.70
N SER A 447 -19.35 29.94 0.91
CA SER A 447 -19.52 31.31 0.41
C SER A 447 -19.58 31.38 -1.11
N GLN A 448 -18.95 30.43 -1.80
CA GLN A 448 -18.94 30.32 -3.26
C GLN A 448 -20.14 29.53 -3.81
N ASN A 449 -21.03 29.00 -2.95
CA ASN A 449 -22.08 28.05 -3.34
C ASN A 449 -21.53 26.85 -4.12
N ALA A 450 -20.35 26.36 -3.72
CA ALA A 450 -19.77 25.16 -4.32
C ALA A 450 -20.72 23.97 -4.16
N LYS A 451 -20.76 23.10 -5.18
CA LYS A 451 -21.50 21.84 -5.13
C LYS A 451 -20.64 20.78 -4.46
N ASP A 452 -21.30 19.75 -3.90
CA ASP A 452 -20.65 18.54 -3.40
C ASP A 452 -19.56 18.78 -2.34
N ILE A 453 -19.68 19.88 -1.58
CA ILE A 453 -18.79 20.19 -0.45
C ILE A 453 -18.75 18.98 0.49
N TRP A 454 -17.54 18.59 0.86
CA TRP A 454 -17.28 17.47 1.77
C TRP A 454 -17.99 17.62 3.12
N ASP A 455 -18.29 16.49 3.75
CA ASP A 455 -19.01 16.47 5.04
C ASP A 455 -18.11 16.91 6.20
N ASN A 456 -18.46 18.04 6.83
CA ASN A 456 -17.68 18.59 7.93
C ASN A 456 -17.69 17.77 9.23
N ALA A 457 -18.49 16.71 9.32
CA ALA A 457 -18.43 15.79 10.43
C ALA A 457 -17.10 15.02 10.51
N ILE A 458 -16.32 14.94 9.42
CA ILE A 458 -14.93 14.43 9.45
C ILE A 458 -14.06 15.17 10.49
N LEU A 459 -14.33 16.46 10.73
CA LEU A 459 -13.57 17.28 11.69
C LEU A 459 -13.96 17.02 13.16
N LYS A 460 -14.82 16.02 13.42
CA LYS A 460 -15.23 15.59 14.76
C LYS A 460 -14.65 14.23 15.15
N THR A 461 -13.85 13.62 14.28
CA THR A 461 -13.18 12.34 14.55
C THR A 461 -12.20 12.49 15.72
N LYS A 462 -12.06 11.43 16.50
CA LYS A 462 -11.33 11.43 17.79
C LYS A 462 -9.99 10.73 17.73
N SER A 463 -9.79 9.88 16.73
CA SER A 463 -8.53 9.22 16.44
C SER A 463 -8.21 9.31 14.95
N TYR A 464 -6.97 8.96 14.61
CA TYR A 464 -6.55 8.93 13.21
C TYR A 464 -7.22 7.78 12.46
N HIS A 465 -7.46 6.65 13.13
CA HIS A 465 -8.30 5.58 12.58
C HIS A 465 -9.67 6.11 12.19
N GLU A 466 -10.40 6.76 13.10
CA GLU A 466 -11.72 7.35 12.78
C GLU A 466 -11.63 8.34 11.60
N PHE A 467 -10.55 9.13 11.51
CA PHE A 467 -10.31 10.06 10.40
C PHE A 467 -10.12 9.33 9.07
N THR A 468 -9.27 8.29 9.02
CA THR A 468 -9.05 7.50 7.79
C THR A 468 -10.29 6.71 7.36
N ASP A 469 -11.07 6.19 8.31
CA ASP A 469 -12.34 5.53 8.01
C ASP A 469 -13.37 6.53 7.42
N TYR A 470 -13.41 7.75 7.95
CA TYR A 470 -14.24 8.82 7.38
C TYR A 470 -13.78 9.21 5.98
N HIS A 471 -12.47 9.31 5.77
CA HIS A 471 -11.88 9.57 4.46
C HIS A 471 -12.28 8.48 3.44
N LEU A 472 -12.21 7.21 3.81
CA LEU A 472 -12.67 6.10 2.96
C LEU A 472 -14.17 6.21 2.63
N LYS A 473 -15.02 6.54 3.61
CA LYS A 473 -16.46 6.76 3.38
C LYS A 473 -16.73 7.87 2.37
N GLU A 474 -16.03 9.00 2.51
CA GLU A 474 -16.16 10.11 1.56
C GLU A 474 -15.60 9.74 0.18
N LEU A 475 -14.50 8.97 0.09
CA LEU A 475 -14.01 8.45 -1.19
C LEU A 475 -15.03 7.55 -1.89
N VAL A 476 -15.68 6.66 -1.13
CA VAL A 476 -16.74 5.80 -1.66
C VAL A 476 -17.88 6.65 -2.23
N ARG A 477 -18.30 7.68 -1.49
CA ARG A 477 -19.41 8.58 -1.88
C ARG A 477 -19.06 9.49 -3.06
N LEU A 478 -17.90 10.13 -3.03
CA LEU A 478 -17.49 11.20 -3.94
C LEU A 478 -16.84 10.68 -5.22
N ARG A 479 -16.18 9.52 -5.18
CA ARG A 479 -15.36 9.03 -6.29
C ARG A 479 -15.74 7.63 -6.73
N PHE A 480 -15.67 6.64 -5.84
CA PHE A 480 -15.78 5.25 -6.29
C PHE A 480 -17.19 4.91 -6.82
N ILE A 481 -18.26 5.21 -6.08
CA ILE A 481 -19.63 4.96 -6.55
C ILE A 481 -19.96 5.75 -7.83
N PRO A 482 -19.62 7.05 -7.95
CA PRO A 482 -19.79 7.79 -9.19
C PRO A 482 -19.07 7.18 -10.40
N ASP A 483 -17.79 6.83 -10.25
CA ASP A 483 -16.89 6.56 -11.37
C ASP A 483 -16.77 5.08 -11.77
N ASP A 484 -16.84 4.16 -10.80
CA ASP A 484 -16.51 2.74 -11.01
C ASP A 484 -17.74 1.85 -11.19
N TRP A 485 -18.86 2.17 -10.55
CA TRP A 485 -19.98 1.24 -10.44
C TRP A 485 -20.99 1.35 -11.60
N PRO A 486 -21.53 0.21 -12.10
CA PRO A 486 -22.62 0.23 -13.08
C PRO A 486 -23.84 1.00 -12.56
N THR A 487 -24.37 1.92 -13.38
CA THR A 487 -25.44 2.85 -12.96
C THR A 487 -26.67 2.14 -12.39
N GLY A 488 -27.20 1.14 -13.09
CA GLY A 488 -28.36 0.39 -12.60
C GLY A 488 -28.10 -0.35 -11.29
N PHE A 489 -26.87 -0.85 -11.09
CA PHE A 489 -26.52 -1.61 -9.90
C PHE A 489 -26.28 -0.72 -8.67
N LYS A 490 -25.58 0.42 -8.83
CA LYS A 490 -25.42 1.38 -7.73
C LYS A 490 -26.74 2.00 -7.29
N GLU A 491 -27.63 2.31 -8.22
CA GLU A 491 -28.98 2.79 -7.89
C GLU A 491 -29.79 1.71 -7.16
N PHE A 492 -29.62 0.43 -7.49
CA PHE A 492 -30.24 -0.67 -6.77
C PHE A 492 -29.72 -0.76 -5.33
N LEU A 493 -28.39 -0.82 -5.15
CA LEU A 493 -27.78 -0.98 -3.81
C LEU A 493 -28.08 0.19 -2.87
N THR A 494 -28.18 1.42 -3.39
CA THR A 494 -28.55 2.60 -2.59
C THR A 494 -30.01 2.61 -2.12
N ARG A 495 -30.88 1.74 -2.67
CA ARG A 495 -32.32 1.65 -2.35
C ARG A 495 -32.73 0.42 -1.53
N VAL A 496 -31.79 -0.48 -1.23
CA VAL A 496 -32.06 -1.72 -0.48
C VAL A 496 -31.46 -1.70 0.92
N SER A 497 -32.14 -2.38 1.83
CA SER A 497 -31.61 -2.76 3.14
C SER A 497 -31.01 -4.16 3.10
N GLY A 498 -30.21 -4.53 4.12
CA GLY A 498 -29.80 -5.92 4.28
C GLY A 498 -30.99 -6.88 4.37
N TYR A 499 -32.10 -6.41 4.95
CA TYR A 499 -33.35 -7.16 5.02
C TYR A 499 -33.93 -7.43 3.64
N ASP A 500 -33.91 -6.44 2.75
CA ASP A 500 -34.35 -6.63 1.36
C ASP A 500 -33.44 -7.65 0.64
N LEU A 501 -32.13 -7.56 0.84
CA LEU A 501 -31.14 -8.45 0.21
C LEU A 501 -31.30 -9.92 0.64
N ILE A 502 -31.53 -10.21 1.92
CA ILE A 502 -31.72 -11.60 2.36
C ILE A 502 -33.06 -12.17 1.89
N LEU A 503 -34.09 -11.34 1.75
CA LEU A 503 -35.37 -11.73 1.15
C LEU A 503 -35.22 -11.99 -0.35
N ILE A 504 -34.45 -11.16 -1.05
CA ILE A 504 -34.06 -11.38 -2.45
C ILE A 504 -33.35 -12.73 -2.57
N ALA A 505 -32.35 -13.01 -1.75
CA ALA A 505 -31.62 -14.28 -1.82
C ALA A 505 -32.54 -15.51 -1.64
N ASN A 506 -33.67 -15.35 -0.92
CA ASN A 506 -34.64 -16.40 -0.63
C ASN A 506 -35.93 -16.32 -1.50
N SER A 507 -35.97 -15.47 -2.53
CA SER A 507 -37.09 -15.43 -3.49
C SER A 507 -36.77 -16.23 -4.76
N GLU A 508 -37.81 -16.80 -5.39
CA GLU A 508 -37.67 -17.66 -6.57
C GLU A 508 -38.66 -17.25 -7.67
N GLY A 509 -38.29 -17.52 -8.93
CA GLY A 509 -39.22 -17.44 -10.07
C GLY A 509 -39.61 -16.03 -10.51
N ILE A 510 -38.95 -14.99 -9.99
CA ILE A 510 -39.21 -13.58 -10.33
C ILE A 510 -37.90 -12.83 -10.53
N ALA A 511 -37.82 -12.01 -11.57
CA ALA A 511 -36.69 -11.11 -11.80
C ALA A 511 -36.55 -10.10 -10.66
N LEU A 512 -35.33 -9.73 -10.28
CA LEU A 512 -35.04 -8.84 -9.15
C LEU A 512 -35.68 -7.47 -9.30
N GLU A 513 -35.65 -6.90 -10.51
CA GLU A 513 -36.31 -5.63 -10.78
C GLU A 513 -37.81 -5.71 -10.49
N ASN A 514 -38.46 -6.78 -10.94
CA ASN A 514 -39.87 -7.02 -10.66
C ASN A 514 -40.13 -7.26 -9.18
N PHE A 515 -39.27 -8.02 -8.49
CA PHE A 515 -39.39 -8.23 -7.05
C PHE A 515 -39.31 -6.92 -6.26
N MET A 516 -38.40 -6.02 -6.66
CA MET A 516 -38.26 -4.70 -6.06
C MET A 516 -39.42 -3.76 -6.38
N ASN A 517 -39.98 -3.81 -7.59
CA ASN A 517 -41.17 -3.04 -7.95
C ASN A 517 -42.43 -3.47 -7.17
N HIS A 518 -42.45 -4.72 -6.70
CA HIS A 518 -43.51 -5.28 -5.84
C HIS A 518 -43.10 -5.31 -4.36
N LYS A 519 -42.18 -4.42 -3.94
CA LYS A 519 -41.79 -4.29 -2.54
C LYS A 519 -43.03 -4.03 -1.68
N ASN A 520 -43.18 -4.80 -0.59
CA ASN A 520 -44.36 -4.83 0.28
C ASN A 520 -45.63 -5.47 -0.33
N ASP A 521 -45.54 -6.17 -1.48
CA ASP A 521 -46.60 -7.08 -1.90
C ASP A 521 -46.80 -8.18 -0.84
N ASN A 522 -48.01 -8.27 -0.32
CA ASN A 522 -48.35 -9.13 0.80
C ASN A 522 -48.10 -10.63 0.55
N VAL A 523 -48.05 -11.12 -0.69
CA VAL A 523 -47.92 -12.57 -0.94
C VAL A 523 -46.48 -12.94 -1.23
N LEU A 524 -45.87 -12.32 -2.25
CA LEU A 524 -44.49 -12.61 -2.65
C LEU A 524 -43.50 -12.32 -1.52
N TRP A 525 -43.66 -11.17 -0.85
CA TRP A 525 -42.76 -10.76 0.21
C TRP A 525 -42.88 -11.63 1.45
N LYS A 526 -44.11 -12.04 1.84
CA LYS A 526 -44.32 -12.95 2.98
C LYS A 526 -43.74 -14.34 2.73
N ASN A 527 -43.83 -14.83 1.49
CA ASN A 527 -43.24 -16.11 1.12
C ASN A 527 -41.71 -16.07 1.21
N ALA A 528 -41.08 -15.03 0.67
CA ALA A 528 -39.64 -14.81 0.76
C ALA A 528 -39.20 -14.64 2.23
N GLU A 529 -39.95 -13.88 3.03
CA GLU A 529 -39.70 -13.68 4.45
C GLU A 529 -39.77 -15.00 5.24
N ALA A 530 -40.76 -15.87 4.96
CA ALA A 530 -40.87 -17.18 5.61
C ALA A 530 -39.68 -18.10 5.29
N LYS A 531 -39.21 -18.10 4.04
CA LYS A 531 -37.99 -18.81 3.61
C LYS A 531 -36.75 -18.24 4.29
N ALA A 532 -36.55 -16.92 4.23
CA ALA A 532 -35.44 -16.23 4.87
C ALA A 532 -35.41 -16.45 6.40
N LYS A 533 -36.57 -16.45 7.08
CA LYS A 533 -36.67 -16.74 8.52
C LYS A 533 -36.24 -18.16 8.85
N SER A 534 -36.56 -19.13 7.99
CA SER A 534 -36.13 -20.53 8.15
C SER A 534 -34.62 -20.66 7.95
N PHE A 535 -34.08 -20.03 6.90
CA PHE A 535 -32.65 -20.01 6.60
C PHE A 535 -31.82 -19.33 7.71
N THR A 536 -32.23 -18.14 8.16
CA THR A 536 -31.52 -17.38 9.20
C THR A 536 -31.52 -18.10 10.55
N LYS A 537 -32.63 -18.76 10.92
CA LYS A 537 -32.71 -19.61 12.12
C LYS A 537 -31.69 -20.76 12.09
N TYR A 538 -31.52 -21.41 10.95
CA TYR A 538 -30.53 -22.49 10.78
C TYR A 538 -29.10 -21.98 10.99
N ASN A 539 -28.80 -20.77 10.49
CA ASN A 539 -27.49 -20.13 10.59
C ASN A 539 -27.27 -19.36 11.92
N LYS A 540 -28.19 -19.46 12.89
CA LYS A 540 -28.13 -18.76 14.19
C LYS A 540 -28.04 -17.23 14.08
N ILE A 541 -28.65 -16.65 13.04
CA ILE A 541 -28.77 -15.20 12.83
C ILE A 541 -30.25 -14.81 12.91
N THR A 542 -30.57 -13.60 13.41
CA THR A 542 -31.95 -13.13 13.41
C THR A 542 -32.23 -12.29 12.17
N LEU A 543 -33.40 -12.48 11.55
CA LEU A 543 -33.82 -11.67 10.40
C LEU A 543 -33.83 -10.15 10.68
N ASN A 544 -34.05 -9.73 11.92
CA ASN A 544 -33.98 -8.32 12.32
C ASN A 544 -32.55 -7.75 12.31
N ASP A 545 -31.50 -8.57 12.37
CA ASP A 545 -30.12 -8.09 12.30
C ASP A 545 -29.83 -7.45 10.95
N TYR A 546 -30.41 -8.00 9.88
CA TYR A 546 -30.32 -7.47 8.52
C TYR A 546 -30.99 -6.09 8.34
N LYS A 547 -31.82 -5.63 9.29
CA LYS A 547 -32.40 -4.28 9.26
C LYS A 547 -31.44 -3.20 9.77
N LYS A 548 -30.30 -3.59 10.37
CA LYS A 548 -29.34 -2.67 10.99
C LYS A 548 -28.34 -2.07 9.99
N TRP A 549 -28.44 -2.42 8.72
CA TRP A 549 -27.54 -1.96 7.68
C TRP A 549 -28.25 -1.90 6.31
N THR A 550 -27.70 -1.05 5.45
CA THR A 550 -28.19 -0.73 4.11
C THR A 550 -27.24 -1.22 3.03
N GLY A 551 -27.67 -1.23 1.77
CA GLY A 551 -26.76 -1.53 0.66
C GLY A 551 -25.61 -0.52 0.55
N LEU A 552 -25.77 0.72 1.01
CA LEU A 552 -24.67 1.68 1.09
C LEU A 552 -23.66 1.31 2.19
N ASP A 553 -24.14 0.82 3.35
CA ASP A 553 -23.25 0.25 4.37
C ASP A 553 -22.48 -0.95 3.81
N LEU A 554 -23.15 -1.83 3.03
CA LEU A 554 -22.51 -2.97 2.38
C LEU A 554 -21.45 -2.57 1.35
N ILE A 555 -21.69 -1.53 0.52
CA ILE A 555 -20.67 -1.01 -0.39
C ILE A 555 -19.48 -0.45 0.40
N THR A 556 -19.75 0.33 1.45
CA THR A 556 -18.69 0.91 2.28
C THR A 556 -17.87 -0.18 2.95
N ASP A 557 -18.54 -1.18 3.54
CA ASP A 557 -17.90 -2.32 4.20
C ASP A 557 -17.14 -3.19 3.19
N PHE A 558 -17.59 -3.30 1.94
CA PHE A 558 -16.85 -3.97 0.87
C PHE A 558 -15.49 -3.30 0.59
N TYR A 559 -15.44 -1.97 0.52
CA TYR A 559 -14.18 -1.24 0.38
C TYR A 559 -13.31 -1.34 1.64
N ARG A 560 -13.91 -1.36 2.84
CA ARG A 560 -13.15 -1.59 4.08
C ARG A 560 -12.52 -2.98 4.11
N ILE A 561 -13.27 -4.01 3.72
CA ILE A 561 -12.79 -5.40 3.64
C ILE A 561 -11.61 -5.47 2.66
N ARG A 562 -11.76 -4.92 1.46
CA ARG A 562 -10.65 -4.85 0.48
C ARG A 562 -9.40 -4.15 1.03
N SER A 563 -9.58 -3.10 1.83
CA SER A 563 -8.45 -2.26 2.26
C SER A 563 -7.74 -2.80 3.51
N ALA A 564 -8.48 -3.47 4.40
CA ALA A 564 -8.00 -3.86 5.73
C ALA A 564 -7.92 -5.37 5.96
N ASP A 565 -8.54 -6.18 5.09
CA ASP A 565 -8.64 -7.65 5.24
C ASP A 565 -9.15 -8.00 6.66
N GLN A 566 -8.47 -8.90 7.39
CA GLN A 566 -8.82 -9.34 8.75
C GLN A 566 -8.98 -8.21 9.77
N LEU A 567 -8.31 -7.07 9.58
CA LEU A 567 -8.41 -5.94 10.50
C LEU A 567 -9.79 -5.27 10.48
N VAL A 568 -10.57 -5.47 9.41
CA VAL A 568 -11.90 -4.88 9.24
C VAL A 568 -12.90 -5.33 10.32
N VAL A 569 -12.65 -6.47 10.97
CA VAL A 569 -13.53 -7.05 12.00
C VAL A 569 -13.76 -6.08 13.15
N ALA A 570 -12.77 -5.24 13.49
CA ALA A 570 -12.88 -4.24 14.54
C ALA A 570 -13.92 -3.15 14.23
N ASP A 571 -14.12 -2.81 12.95
CA ASP A 571 -14.99 -1.72 12.51
C ASP A 571 -16.35 -2.19 12.00
N VAL A 572 -16.38 -3.30 11.25
CA VAL A 572 -17.61 -3.87 10.68
C VAL A 572 -18.31 -4.77 11.69
N GLY A 573 -17.55 -5.43 12.56
CA GLY A 573 -18.04 -6.35 13.58
C GLY A 573 -18.31 -7.76 13.06
N SER A 574 -17.95 -8.76 13.86
CA SER A 574 -18.09 -10.18 13.51
C SER A 574 -19.52 -10.59 13.16
N GLU A 575 -20.52 -10.00 13.82
CA GLU A 575 -21.93 -10.32 13.57
C GLU A 575 -22.43 -9.81 12.21
N ARG A 576 -21.89 -8.69 11.71
CA ARG A 576 -22.23 -8.19 10.37
C ARG A 576 -21.51 -9.00 9.29
N ILE A 577 -20.25 -9.39 9.51
CA ILE A 577 -19.52 -10.30 8.61
C ILE A 577 -20.25 -11.64 8.46
N LYS A 578 -20.73 -12.24 9.57
CA LYS A 578 -21.54 -13.46 9.53
C LYS A 578 -22.83 -13.29 8.71
N GLN A 579 -23.45 -12.11 8.76
CA GLN A 579 -24.63 -11.80 7.93
C GLN A 579 -24.27 -11.74 6.44
N TYR A 580 -23.10 -11.20 6.08
CA TYR A 580 -22.62 -11.20 4.70
C TYR A 580 -22.34 -12.61 4.19
N GLN A 581 -21.63 -13.43 4.97
CA GLN A 581 -21.38 -14.83 4.64
C GLN A 581 -22.69 -15.62 4.46
N ALA A 582 -23.66 -15.42 5.36
CA ALA A 582 -24.97 -16.07 5.25
C ALA A 582 -25.78 -15.57 4.03
N LEU A 583 -25.66 -14.28 3.67
CA LEU A 583 -26.27 -13.72 2.46
C LEU A 583 -25.66 -14.35 1.19
N ILE A 584 -24.34 -14.49 1.12
CA ILE A 584 -23.62 -15.15 0.02
C ILE A 584 -24.17 -16.58 -0.16
N VAL A 585 -24.15 -17.38 0.90
CA VAL A 585 -24.65 -18.77 0.86
C VAL A 585 -26.13 -18.85 0.46
N ALA A 586 -26.97 -17.93 0.95
CA ALA A 586 -28.37 -17.90 0.55
C ALA A 586 -28.53 -17.59 -0.95
N PHE A 587 -27.75 -16.63 -1.47
CA PHE A 587 -27.86 -16.19 -2.85
C PHE A 587 -27.34 -17.23 -3.84
N GLU A 588 -26.30 -18.00 -3.47
CA GLU A 588 -25.79 -19.12 -4.29
C GLU A 588 -26.84 -20.22 -4.50
N GLN A 589 -27.79 -20.39 -3.57
CA GLN A 589 -28.88 -21.37 -3.71
C GLN A 589 -29.98 -20.89 -4.67
N ARG A 590 -29.98 -19.61 -5.04
CA ARG A 590 -30.97 -19.03 -5.95
C ARG A 590 -30.71 -19.49 -7.38
N LYS A 591 -31.76 -19.89 -8.10
CA LYS A 591 -31.65 -20.26 -9.51
C LYS A 591 -31.13 -19.07 -10.36
N PRO A 592 -30.04 -19.24 -11.12
CA PRO A 592 -29.55 -18.20 -12.02
C PRO A 592 -30.58 -17.85 -13.10
N ASN A 593 -30.71 -16.55 -13.41
CA ASN A 593 -31.48 -16.07 -14.55
C ASN A 593 -30.58 -15.19 -15.43
N PRO A 594 -30.06 -15.72 -16.55
CA PRO A 594 -29.12 -14.98 -17.41
C PRO A 594 -29.67 -13.66 -17.95
N ASP A 595 -30.99 -13.55 -18.12
CA ASP A 595 -31.66 -12.35 -18.64
C ASP A 595 -31.85 -11.26 -17.56
N ASP A 596 -31.58 -11.57 -16.29
CA ASP A 596 -31.70 -10.63 -15.18
C ASP A 596 -30.35 -10.00 -14.84
N THR A 597 -30.10 -8.83 -15.43
CA THR A 597 -28.83 -8.10 -15.25
C THR A 597 -28.57 -7.73 -13.78
N LEU A 598 -29.60 -7.40 -13.00
CA LEU A 598 -29.43 -7.08 -11.59
C LEU A 598 -29.07 -8.32 -10.78
N GLN A 599 -29.66 -9.48 -11.08
CA GLN A 599 -29.29 -10.74 -10.44
C GLN A 599 -27.84 -11.11 -10.74
N ASN A 600 -27.42 -10.96 -12.00
CA ASN A 600 -26.05 -11.26 -12.40
C ASN A 600 -25.04 -10.34 -11.70
N ASN A 601 -25.31 -9.03 -11.66
CA ASN A 601 -24.44 -8.07 -10.97
C ASN A 601 -24.36 -8.31 -9.46
N LEU A 602 -25.49 -8.62 -8.82
CA LEU A 602 -25.51 -8.98 -7.39
C LEU A 602 -24.75 -10.28 -7.13
N GLY A 603 -24.86 -11.27 -8.03
CA GLY A 603 -24.09 -12.51 -7.96
C GLY A 603 -22.59 -12.25 -8.03
N LEU A 604 -22.13 -11.51 -9.04
CA LEU A 604 -20.72 -11.13 -9.17
C LEU A 604 -20.22 -10.38 -7.94
N PHE A 605 -20.98 -9.39 -7.46
CA PHE A 605 -20.62 -8.64 -6.26
C PHE A 605 -20.45 -9.53 -5.03
N LEU A 606 -21.38 -10.47 -4.80
CA LEU A 606 -21.30 -11.40 -3.69
C LEU A 606 -20.16 -12.42 -3.84
N THR A 607 -19.82 -12.84 -5.06
CA THR A 607 -18.63 -13.67 -5.32
C THR A 607 -17.34 -12.92 -5.01
N ILE A 608 -17.22 -11.65 -5.40
CA ILE A 608 -16.03 -10.84 -5.08
C ILE A 608 -15.92 -10.66 -3.56
N LEU A 609 -17.03 -10.33 -2.89
CA LEU A 609 -17.07 -10.19 -1.44
C LEU A 609 -16.69 -11.48 -0.73
N ASP A 610 -17.14 -12.64 -1.23
CA ASP A 610 -16.76 -13.94 -0.66
C ASP A 610 -15.26 -14.19 -0.78
N LYS A 611 -14.66 -13.91 -1.94
CA LYS A 611 -13.22 -14.04 -2.15
C LYS A 611 -12.42 -13.18 -1.16
N PHE A 612 -12.78 -11.89 -1.02
CA PHE A 612 -12.13 -11.00 -0.06
C PHE A 612 -12.32 -11.44 1.41
N LEU A 613 -13.44 -12.08 1.76
CA LEU A 613 -13.66 -12.58 3.12
C LEU A 613 -12.88 -13.88 3.43
N ASN A 614 -12.35 -14.53 2.39
CA ASN A 614 -11.67 -15.82 2.48
C ASN A 614 -10.22 -15.78 1.94
N GLY A 615 -9.64 -14.57 1.83
CA GLY A 615 -8.25 -14.34 1.44
C GLY A 615 -7.23 -15.00 2.38
N ALA A 616 -5.95 -14.95 1.99
CA ALA A 616 -4.88 -15.45 2.85
C ALA A 616 -4.69 -14.53 4.08
N PRO A 617 -4.17 -15.02 5.22
CA PRO A 617 -4.10 -14.19 6.42
C PRO A 617 -3.21 -12.97 6.19
N ALA A 618 -3.68 -11.81 6.64
CA ALA A 618 -2.97 -10.54 6.52
C ALA A 618 -2.73 -9.83 7.86
N ASP A 619 -3.33 -10.25 8.98
CA ASP A 619 -3.11 -9.61 10.30
C ASP A 619 -1.86 -10.16 11.01
N HIS A 620 -1.93 -11.37 11.57
CA HIS A 620 -0.83 -11.99 12.33
C HIS A 620 -0.67 -13.45 11.95
N PHE A 621 0.44 -13.78 11.31
CA PHE A 621 0.66 -15.11 10.72
C PHE A 621 2.14 -15.49 10.67
N THR A 622 2.39 -16.78 10.46
CA THR A 622 3.74 -17.32 10.24
C THR A 622 3.88 -17.90 8.86
N ILE A 623 5.10 -17.83 8.33
CA ILE A 623 5.53 -18.39 7.06
C ILE A 623 6.71 -19.32 7.36
N ASP A 624 6.62 -20.57 6.91
CA ASP A 624 7.78 -21.44 6.79
C ASP A 624 8.48 -21.15 5.45
N LEU A 625 9.63 -20.48 5.51
CA LEU A 625 10.40 -20.08 4.33
C LEU A 625 11.01 -21.29 3.57
N GLN A 626 10.93 -22.51 4.10
CA GLN A 626 11.31 -23.72 3.37
C GLN A 626 10.15 -24.30 2.56
N SER A 627 8.99 -24.47 3.20
CA SER A 627 7.83 -25.13 2.59
C SER A 627 6.85 -24.17 1.91
N GLY A 628 6.93 -22.86 2.18
CA GLY A 628 5.95 -21.88 1.73
C GLY A 628 4.63 -21.93 2.50
N LYS A 629 4.52 -22.76 3.55
CA LYS A 629 3.30 -22.89 4.34
C LYS A 629 3.05 -21.62 5.15
N VAL A 630 1.82 -21.09 5.04
CA VAL A 630 1.32 -19.96 5.83
C VAL A 630 0.34 -20.46 6.89
N ILE A 631 0.48 -19.97 8.12
CA ILE A 631 -0.38 -20.31 9.26
C ILE A 631 -0.84 -19.02 9.93
N ASP A 632 -2.15 -18.81 9.92
CA ASP A 632 -2.83 -17.75 10.65
C ASP A 632 -2.74 -17.99 12.17
N LEU A 633 -2.27 -17.00 12.93
CA LEU A 633 -2.12 -17.07 14.39
C LEU A 633 -3.33 -16.50 15.14
N ARG A 634 -4.32 -15.94 14.44
CA ARG A 634 -5.56 -15.40 15.04
C ARG A 634 -6.72 -16.39 15.11
N LYS A 635 -6.63 -17.51 14.39
CA LYS A 635 -7.69 -18.53 14.25
C LYS A 635 -7.60 -19.66 15.28
#